data_AF-A0A7V2T596-F1
#
_entry.id   AF-A0A7V2T596-F1
#
_cell.length_a   1.000
_cell.length_b   1.000
_cell.length_c   1.000
_cell.angle_alpha   90.00
_cell.angle_beta   90.00
_cell.angle_gamma   90.00
#
_symmetry.space_group_name_H-M   'P 1'
#
loop_
_entity.id
_entity.type
_entity.pdbx_description
1 polymer ?
#
loop_
_entity_poly.entity_id
_entity_poly.type
_entity_poly.pdbx_seq_one_letter_code
_entity_poly.pdbx_strand_id
1 'polypeptide(L)'
;MSDPILPLASDFPPAREEEWRRLVERVLRGRGLESLVSRTDDDIAVEPLYTRADAVGEEGLPGDFPALRGARAAGNLPAGWEVRQLHRHPDPEVAAAEITEDLARGVHAVWLRLDRRFTRGGETPDGTVL
;
A
#
# COMPACT_ATOMS: atom_id res chain seq x y z
N MET A 1 -27.15 20.18 -20.35
CA MET A 1 -27.65 19.07 -21.18
C MET A 1 -26.59 17.98 -21.09
N SER A 2 -26.88 16.86 -20.44
CA SER A 2 -25.94 15.74 -20.38
C SER A 2 -25.87 15.07 -21.74
N ASP A 3 -24.67 14.71 -22.19
CA ASP A 3 -24.47 13.95 -23.42
C ASP A 3 -25.26 12.63 -23.40
N PRO A 4 -25.69 12.13 -24.58
CA PRO A 4 -26.28 10.79 -24.68
C PRO A 4 -25.29 9.73 -24.18
N ILE A 5 -25.84 8.65 -23.60
CA ILE A 5 -25.06 7.53 -23.09
C ILE A 5 -24.17 6.99 -24.23
N LEU A 6 -22.86 7.11 -24.07
CA LEU A 6 -21.87 6.58 -25.00
C LEU A 6 -21.83 5.05 -24.84
N PRO A 7 -22.20 4.25 -25.87
CA PRO A 7 -21.99 2.81 -25.82
C PRO A 7 -20.49 2.52 -25.86
N LEU A 8 -20.01 1.71 -24.91
CA LEU A 8 -18.60 1.31 -24.80
C LEU A 8 -18.48 -0.18 -25.19
N ALA A 9 -18.45 -1.07 -24.19
CA ALA A 9 -18.31 -2.50 -24.43
C ALA A 9 -19.55 -3.14 -25.09
N SER A 10 -20.72 -2.49 -25.03
CA SER A 10 -21.98 -3.01 -25.56
C SER A 10 -22.04 -3.08 -27.09
N ASP A 11 -21.14 -2.40 -27.80
CA ASP A 11 -21.06 -2.46 -29.26
C ASP A 11 -20.40 -3.76 -29.77
N PHE A 12 -19.88 -4.59 -28.87
CA PHE A 12 -19.22 -5.84 -29.17
C PHE A 12 -20.00 -7.04 -28.59
N PRO A 13 -19.82 -8.25 -29.14
CA PRO A 13 -20.29 -9.47 -28.48
C PRO A 13 -19.76 -9.56 -27.04
N PRO A 14 -20.56 -10.08 -26.08
CA PRO A 14 -20.11 -10.23 -24.70
C PRO A 14 -18.85 -11.10 -24.61
N ALA A 15 -17.82 -10.58 -23.95
CA ALA A 15 -16.60 -11.34 -23.69
C ALA A 15 -16.89 -12.50 -22.73
N ARG A 16 -16.34 -13.69 -23.05
CA ARG A 16 -16.43 -14.90 -22.21
C ARG A 16 -15.06 -15.34 -21.73
N GLU A 17 -14.99 -15.87 -20.52
CA GLU A 17 -13.73 -16.34 -19.93
C GLU A 17 -13.09 -17.47 -20.75
N GLU A 18 -13.89 -18.38 -21.31
CA GLU A 18 -13.41 -19.49 -22.13
C GLU A 18 -12.78 -19.00 -23.44
N GLU A 19 -13.33 -17.92 -24.02
CA GLU A 19 -12.76 -17.29 -25.21
C GLU A 19 -11.42 -16.64 -24.90
N TRP A 20 -11.34 -15.94 -23.77
CA TRP A 20 -10.10 -15.36 -23.26
C TRP A 20 -9.03 -16.44 -23.00
N ARG A 21 -9.38 -17.53 -22.29
CA ARG A 21 -8.44 -18.62 -21.97
C ARG A 21 -7.84 -19.25 -23.23
N ARG A 22 -8.66 -19.51 -24.26
CA ARG A 22 -8.19 -20.01 -25.56
C ARG A 22 -7.19 -19.07 -26.26
N LEU A 23 -7.36 -17.76 -26.11
CA LEU A 23 -6.42 -16.78 -26.66
C LEU A 23 -5.10 -16.80 -25.88
N VAL A 24 -5.16 -16.91 -24.55
CA VAL A 24 -3.98 -16.99 -23.69
C VAL A 24 -3.18 -18.26 -23.96
N GLU A 25 -3.82 -19.42 -24.04
CA GLU A 25 -3.17 -20.71 -24.36
C GLU A 25 -2.40 -20.66 -25.69
N ARG A 26 -2.95 -19.94 -26.68
CA ARG A 26 -2.29 -19.72 -27.98
C ARG A 26 -1.01 -18.90 -27.83
N VAL A 27 -1.04 -17.85 -27.01
CA VAL A 27 0.14 -17.01 -26.73
C VAL A 27 1.18 -17.78 -25.92
N LEU A 28 0.74 -18.60 -24.98
CA LEU A 28 1.60 -19.43 -24.13
C LEU A 28 2.19 -20.64 -24.87
N ARG A 29 1.84 -20.86 -26.15
CA ARG A 29 2.32 -21.98 -26.99
C ARG A 29 2.12 -23.34 -26.31
N GLY A 30 0.97 -23.52 -25.66
CA GLY A 30 0.60 -24.77 -25.01
C GLY A 30 1.14 -24.95 -23.58
N ARG A 31 1.86 -23.97 -23.01
CA ARG A 31 2.00 -23.92 -21.54
C ARG A 31 0.64 -23.59 -20.92
N GLY A 32 0.30 -24.26 -19.82
CA GLY A 32 -0.97 -24.00 -19.15
C GLY A 32 -0.97 -22.67 -18.39
N LEU A 33 -2.16 -22.22 -18.02
CA LEU A 33 -2.39 -20.94 -17.36
C LEU A 33 -1.70 -20.87 -15.99
N GLU A 34 -1.51 -22.02 -15.34
CA GLU A 34 -0.76 -22.16 -14.08
C GLU A 34 0.68 -21.64 -14.18
N SER A 35 1.26 -21.62 -15.40
CA SER A 35 2.58 -21.05 -15.63
C SER A 35 2.64 -19.52 -15.44
N LEU A 36 1.49 -18.86 -15.37
CA LEU A 36 1.37 -17.42 -15.09
C LEU A 36 1.04 -17.11 -13.63
N VAL A 37 0.76 -18.12 -12.81
CA VAL A 37 0.49 -17.92 -11.38
C VAL A 37 1.82 -17.61 -10.69
N SER A 38 1.88 -16.46 -10.03
CA SER A 38 3.02 -16.09 -9.20
C SER A 38 2.72 -16.40 -7.73
N ARG A 39 3.77 -16.64 -6.93
CA ARG A 39 3.65 -16.84 -5.48
C ARG A 39 4.46 -15.79 -4.75
N THR A 40 3.86 -15.20 -3.73
CA THR A 40 4.55 -14.32 -2.78
C THR A 40 5.47 -15.15 -1.87
N ASP A 41 6.37 -14.47 -1.14
CA ASP A 41 7.26 -15.14 -0.17
C ASP A 41 6.48 -15.86 0.95
N ASP A 42 5.26 -15.41 1.24
CA ASP A 42 4.33 -16.01 2.19
C ASP A 42 3.45 -17.10 1.56
N ASP A 43 3.81 -17.59 0.37
CA ASP A 43 3.15 -18.70 -0.34
C ASP A 43 1.71 -18.40 -0.82
N ILE A 44 1.35 -17.12 -0.97
CA ILE A 44 0.05 -16.71 -1.52
C ILE A 44 0.11 -16.75 -3.05
N ALA A 45 -0.79 -17.52 -3.67
CA ALA A 45 -0.97 -17.56 -5.12
C ALA A 45 -1.65 -16.28 -5.62
N VAL A 46 -1.03 -15.63 -6.60
CA VAL A 46 -1.58 -14.47 -7.31
C VAL A 46 -1.97 -14.92 -8.71
N GLU A 47 -3.28 -14.94 -8.95
CA GLU A 47 -3.87 -15.35 -10.23
C GLU A 47 -3.62 -14.30 -11.31
N PRO A 48 -3.44 -14.70 -12.59
CA PRO A 48 -3.16 -13.78 -13.68
C PRO A 48 -4.38 -12.92 -14.09
N LEU A 49 -5.57 -13.29 -13.63
CA LEU A 49 -6.81 -12.55 -13.88
C LEU A 49 -7.73 -12.64 -12.66
N TYR A 50 -8.15 -11.48 -12.16
CA TYR A 50 -9.23 -11.35 -11.18
C TYR A 50 -10.44 -10.70 -11.86
N THR A 51 -11.61 -11.27 -11.60
CA THR A 51 -12.88 -10.86 -12.18
C THR A 51 -13.85 -10.38 -11.10
N ARG A 52 -15.05 -9.96 -11.50
CA ARG A 52 -16.12 -9.66 -10.54
C ARG A 52 -16.53 -10.88 -9.71
N ALA A 53 -16.33 -12.11 -10.21
CA ALA A 53 -16.63 -13.32 -9.45
C ALA A 53 -15.70 -13.50 -8.23
N ASP A 54 -14.49 -12.92 -8.29
CA ASP A 54 -13.48 -12.98 -7.23
C ASP A 54 -13.63 -11.83 -6.22
N ALA A 55 -14.49 -10.86 -6.51
CA ALA A 55 -14.71 -9.72 -5.64
C ALA A 55 -15.42 -10.17 -4.35
N VAL A 56 -14.74 -9.99 -3.22
CA VAL A 56 -15.41 -9.99 -1.91
C VAL A 56 -16.19 -8.66 -1.83
N GLY A 57 -17.49 -8.73 -1.57
CA GLY A 57 -18.36 -7.55 -1.58
C GLY A 57 -17.80 -6.40 -0.75
N GLU A 58 -17.99 -5.16 -1.22
CA GLU A 58 -17.62 -3.97 -0.43
C GLU A 58 -18.62 -3.78 0.72
N GLU A 59 -18.37 -4.43 1.85
CA GLU A 59 -19.16 -4.27 3.06
C GLU A 59 -18.60 -3.13 3.93
N GLY A 60 -19.50 -2.22 4.35
CA GLY A 60 -19.21 -1.17 5.32
C GLY A 60 -18.57 0.10 4.76
N LEU A 61 -18.58 1.15 5.58
CA LEU A 61 -17.88 2.41 5.30
C LEU A 61 -16.51 2.41 5.97
N PRO A 62 -15.56 3.25 5.53
CA PRO A 62 -14.36 3.54 6.32
C PRO A 62 -14.76 3.91 7.76
N GLY A 63 -14.01 3.46 8.76
CA GLY A 63 -14.29 3.67 10.18
C GLY A 63 -15.26 2.67 10.83
N ASP A 64 -16.03 1.91 10.05
CA ASP A 64 -16.88 0.84 10.59
C ASP A 64 -16.06 -0.42 10.87
N PHE A 65 -16.43 -1.18 11.90
CA PHE A 65 -15.85 -2.51 12.14
C PHE A 65 -16.26 -3.48 11.01
N PRO A 66 -15.36 -4.32 10.46
CA PRO A 66 -14.01 -4.65 10.92
C PRO A 66 -12.87 -3.78 10.32
N ALA A 67 -13.19 -2.56 9.88
CA ALA A 67 -12.26 -1.53 9.41
C ALA A 67 -11.47 -1.90 8.14
N LEU A 68 -12.04 -2.74 7.28
CA LEU A 68 -11.41 -3.17 6.00
C LEU A 68 -11.08 -2.00 5.08
N ARG A 69 -11.89 -0.93 5.11
CA ARG A 69 -11.72 0.28 4.28
C ARG A 69 -10.97 1.40 5.00
N GLY A 70 -10.32 1.08 6.12
CA GLY A 70 -9.58 2.01 6.97
C GLY A 70 -10.28 2.30 8.29
N ALA A 71 -9.50 2.65 9.30
CA ALA A 71 -9.97 2.82 10.69
C ALA A 71 -10.67 4.16 10.97
N ARG A 72 -10.72 5.09 10.01
CA ARG A 72 -11.30 6.43 10.20
C ARG A 72 -12.31 6.72 9.10
N ALA A 73 -13.47 7.27 9.46
CA ALA A 73 -14.54 7.60 8.53
C ALA A 73 -14.14 8.56 7.40
N ALA A 74 -13.38 9.61 7.72
CA ALA A 74 -12.83 10.53 6.73
C ALA A 74 -11.51 10.06 6.11
N GLY A 75 -11.01 8.87 6.51
CA GLY A 75 -9.68 8.38 6.14
C GLY A 75 -8.60 9.44 6.33
N ASN A 76 -7.85 9.68 5.25
CA ASN A 76 -6.81 10.70 5.16
C ASN A 76 -7.21 11.87 4.25
N LEU A 77 -8.49 12.00 3.89
CA LEU A 77 -8.93 13.02 2.93
C LEU A 77 -8.62 14.48 3.35
N PRO A 78 -8.72 14.88 4.63
CA PRO A 78 -8.49 16.27 5.01
C PRO A 78 -7.02 16.69 5.07
N ALA A 79 -6.11 15.76 5.42
CA ALA A 79 -4.73 16.07 5.77
C ALA A 79 -3.69 15.19 5.06
N GLY A 80 -4.12 14.24 4.23
CA GLY A 80 -3.24 13.22 3.67
C GLY A 80 -2.73 12.25 4.74
N TRP A 81 -1.74 11.45 4.35
CA TRP A 81 -1.01 10.60 5.30
C TRP A 81 -0.04 11.44 6.13
N GLU A 82 0.12 11.10 7.40
CA GLU A 82 1.12 11.76 8.26
C GLU A 82 2.53 11.45 7.77
N VAL A 83 3.30 12.49 7.43
CA VAL A 83 4.73 12.35 7.14
C VAL A 83 5.49 12.29 8.46
N ARG A 84 5.98 11.10 8.82
CA ARG A 84 6.73 10.85 10.04
C ARG A 84 8.20 10.53 9.75
N GLN A 85 9.10 11.43 10.08
CA GLN A 85 10.53 11.28 9.79
C GLN A 85 11.27 10.58 10.93
N LEU A 86 12.12 9.62 10.59
CA LEU A 86 13.00 8.95 11.54
C LEU A 86 14.29 9.75 11.77
N HIS A 87 14.52 10.20 13.01
CA HIS A 87 15.79 10.80 13.43
C HIS A 87 16.54 9.87 14.37
N ARG A 88 17.84 9.72 14.08
CA ARG A 88 18.71 8.73 14.74
C ARG A 88 20.14 9.25 14.96
N HIS A 89 20.35 10.56 14.81
CA HIS A 89 21.65 11.17 15.01
C HIS A 89 22.05 11.04 16.50
N PRO A 90 23.28 10.57 16.81
CA PRO A 90 23.70 10.32 18.19
C PRO A 90 23.95 11.60 18.98
N ASP A 91 24.31 12.70 18.29
CA ASP A 91 24.40 14.03 18.87
C ASP A 91 23.00 14.68 18.93
N PRO A 92 22.50 15.03 20.13
CA PRO A 92 21.18 15.62 20.30
C PRO A 92 21.05 17.03 19.71
N GLU A 93 22.14 17.81 19.64
CA GLU A 93 22.08 19.16 19.04
C GLU A 93 21.87 19.07 17.53
N VAL A 94 22.60 18.16 16.89
CA VAL A 94 22.43 17.89 15.46
C VAL A 94 21.05 17.29 15.19
N ALA A 95 20.60 16.31 15.99
CA ALA A 95 19.26 15.74 15.85
C ALA A 95 18.16 16.83 15.98
N ALA A 96 18.31 17.76 16.93
CA ALA A 96 17.36 18.85 17.12
C ALA A 96 17.35 19.84 15.93
N ALA A 97 18.51 20.13 15.35
CA ALA A 97 18.62 20.97 14.15
C ALA A 97 17.91 20.31 12.96
N GLU A 98 18.16 19.02 12.71
CA GLU A 98 17.50 18.24 11.65
C GLU A 98 15.98 18.20 11.82
N ILE A 99 15.50 17.91 13.04
CA ILE A 99 14.06 17.88 13.35
C ILE A 99 13.42 19.24 13.08
N THR A 100 14.07 20.32 13.48
CA THR A 100 13.54 21.67 13.30
C THR A 100 13.43 22.02 11.82
N GLU A 101 14.45 21.70 11.03
CA GLU A 101 14.46 21.90 9.59
C GLU A 101 13.33 21.10 8.90
N ASP A 102 13.16 19.84 9.27
CA ASP A 102 12.15 18.96 8.69
C ASP A 102 10.72 19.38 9.03
N LEU A 103 10.46 19.77 10.27
CA LEU A 103 9.17 20.32 10.69
C LEU A 103 8.84 21.63 9.95
N ALA A 104 9.85 22.46 9.68
CA ALA A 104 9.68 23.69 8.90
C ALA A 104 9.42 23.44 7.40
N ARG A 105 9.62 22.21 6.92
CA ARG A 105 9.54 21.83 5.49
C ARG A 105 8.48 20.75 5.20
N GLY A 106 7.53 20.55 6.10
CA GLY A 106 6.33 19.73 5.85
C GLY A 106 6.35 18.33 6.45
N VAL A 107 7.31 18.01 7.33
CA VAL A 107 7.17 16.85 8.23
C VAL A 107 6.14 17.19 9.31
N HIS A 108 5.28 16.21 9.62
CA HIS A 108 4.16 16.38 10.56
C HIS A 108 4.41 15.67 11.89
N ALA A 109 5.27 14.65 11.91
CA ALA A 109 5.59 13.87 13.09
C ALA A 109 7.05 13.42 13.11
N VAL A 110 7.56 13.19 14.31
CA VAL A 110 8.94 12.76 14.56
C VAL A 110 8.92 11.34 15.12
N TRP A 111 9.70 10.46 14.49
CA TRP A 111 10.09 9.18 15.07
C TRP A 111 11.53 9.31 15.58
N LEU A 112 11.69 9.40 16.90
CA LEU A 112 13.02 9.41 17.53
C LEU A 112 13.48 7.99 17.81
N ARG A 113 14.69 7.66 17.37
CA ARG A 113 15.39 6.46 17.80
C ARG A 113 16.48 6.82 18.78
N LEU A 114 16.27 6.42 20.03
CA LEU A 114 17.23 6.60 21.10
C LEU A 114 18.31 5.53 21.06
N ASP A 115 19.48 5.88 21.57
CA ASP A 115 20.60 4.95 21.75
C ASP A 115 20.19 3.73 22.59
N ARG A 116 20.77 2.57 22.26
CA ARG A 116 20.43 1.30 22.92
C ARG A 116 20.85 1.28 24.40
N ARG A 117 21.90 1.99 24.79
CA ARG A 117 22.31 2.13 26.19
C ARG A 117 21.37 3.05 26.93
N PHE A 118 20.93 4.14 26.29
CA PHE A 118 19.94 5.04 26.87
C PHE A 118 18.63 4.31 27.18
N THR A 119 18.14 3.47 26.25
CA THR A 119 16.93 2.65 26.49
C THR A 119 17.09 1.57 27.57
N ARG A 120 18.32 1.30 28.02
CA ARG A 120 18.65 0.38 29.12
C ARG A 120 19.07 1.08 30.43
N GLY A 121 18.92 2.41 30.52
CA GLY A 121 19.26 3.19 31.71
C GLY A 121 20.73 3.61 31.81
N GLY A 122 21.50 3.49 30.73
CA GLY A 122 22.86 4.04 30.65
C GLY A 122 22.85 5.53 30.31
N GLU A 123 23.74 6.29 30.94
CA GLU A 123 23.81 7.76 30.81
C GLU A 123 24.73 8.23 29.67
N THR A 124 25.52 7.33 29.07
CA THR A 124 26.47 7.66 27.99
C THR A 124 26.05 7.03 26.65
N PRO A 125 26.05 7.78 25.54
CA PRO A 125 25.76 7.24 24.21
C PRO A 125 26.74 6.13 23.83
N ASP A 126 26.28 5.09 23.14
CA ASP A 126 27.15 4.08 22.51
C ASP A 126 27.84 4.62 21.25
N GLY A 127 27.39 5.78 20.73
CA GLY A 127 27.88 6.38 19.50
C GLY A 127 27.62 5.54 18.24
N THR A 128 26.90 4.42 18.39
CA THR A 128 26.69 3.45 17.33
C THR A 128 25.30 3.65 16.72
N VAL A 129 25.25 4.20 15.50
CA VAL A 129 24.03 4.26 14.69
C VAL A 129 23.83 2.89 14.05
N LEU A 130 22.74 2.19 14.38
CA LEU A 130 22.28 1.02 13.60
C LEU A 130 21.39 1.48 12.43
#